data_AF-A0A1N7BS05-F1
#
_entry.id   AF-A0A1N7BS05-F1
#
_cell.length_a   1.000
_cell.length_b   1.000
_cell.length_c   1.000
_cell.angle_alpha   90.00
_cell.angle_beta   90.00
_cell.angle_gamma   90.00
#
_symmetry.space_group_name_H-M   'P 1'
#
loop_
_entity.id
_entity.type
_entity.pdbx_description
1 polymer ?
#
loop_
_entity_poly.entity_id
_entity_poly.type
_entity_poly.pdbx_seq_one_letter_code
_entity_poly.pdbx_strand_id
1 'polypeptide(L)'
;MELHPAIATDLLFDGYQGRVECFPQYWAVTLPEQPECQFGNYLLLDHPPTEYDRDWLERAFDQLIGSNPLIRHRTFLWSHTHDDPLQLGSFVSAGYRYMECLALALQRGQLRAPSGLAPLPIRPFEPADWSDWLAFELAEHPSSRQRPAYQHYLQARASLYQSMIADGLGQWWGMWQDELLVASCGLFFTPEHGRFQLVRTREGWRNRGLCRHLLHEVARRGLERVDTLVIVADIHYHALGIYRRLGFEPTTRIATLCRAWK
;
A
#
# COMPACT_ATOMS: atom_id res chain seq x y z
N MET A 1 -10.97 -15.53 -10.80
CA MET A 1 -10.97 -14.81 -9.53
C MET A 1 -11.51 -13.41 -9.78
N GLU A 2 -12.69 -13.08 -9.24
CA GLU A 2 -13.15 -11.69 -9.21
C GLU A 2 -12.31 -10.96 -8.15
N LEU A 3 -11.60 -9.91 -8.55
CA LEU A 3 -10.69 -9.21 -7.66
C LEU A 3 -11.45 -8.20 -6.83
N HIS A 4 -11.36 -8.31 -5.51
CA HIS A 4 -11.79 -7.23 -4.63
C HIS A 4 -11.01 -5.95 -4.97
N PRO A 5 -11.62 -4.74 -4.96
CA PRO A 5 -10.97 -3.48 -5.32
C PRO A 5 -9.62 -3.25 -4.64
N ALA A 6 -9.50 -3.66 -3.39
CA ALA A 6 -8.26 -3.54 -2.62
C ALA A 6 -7.10 -4.32 -3.27
N ILE A 7 -7.34 -5.55 -3.73
CA ILE A 7 -6.35 -6.39 -4.43
C ILE A 7 -6.10 -5.86 -5.85
N ALA A 8 -7.16 -5.50 -6.58
CA ALA A 8 -7.02 -4.90 -7.91
C ALA A 8 -6.12 -3.65 -7.89
N THR A 9 -6.25 -2.83 -6.84
CA THR A 9 -5.41 -1.65 -6.66
C THR A 9 -4.00 -1.93 -6.13
N ASP A 10 -3.74 -3.06 -5.48
CA ASP A 10 -2.36 -3.47 -5.13
C ASP A 10 -1.63 -3.94 -6.40
N LEU A 11 -2.32 -4.75 -7.22
CA LEU A 11 -1.81 -5.24 -8.50
C LEU A 11 -1.52 -4.14 -9.52
N LEU A 12 -2.11 -2.95 -9.37
CA LEU A 12 -1.73 -1.75 -10.14
C LEU A 12 -0.23 -1.46 -10.02
N PHE A 13 0.32 -1.52 -8.81
CA PHE A 13 1.73 -1.22 -8.56
C PHE A 13 2.60 -2.42 -8.91
N ASP A 14 2.15 -3.62 -8.55
CA ASP A 14 2.89 -4.85 -8.80
C ASP A 14 3.04 -5.15 -10.29
N GLY A 15 1.98 -4.93 -11.08
CA GLY A 15 2.00 -5.15 -12.52
C GLY A 15 2.74 -4.05 -13.29
N TYR A 16 3.02 -2.89 -12.69
CA TYR A 16 3.66 -1.78 -13.39
C TYR A 16 5.18 -1.98 -13.53
N GLN A 17 5.84 -2.55 -12.52
CA GLN A 17 7.29 -2.85 -12.54
C GLN A 17 7.61 -4.34 -12.39
N GLY A 18 6.62 -5.16 -12.07
CA GLY A 18 6.76 -6.60 -11.88
C GLY A 18 6.06 -7.42 -12.95
N ARG A 19 5.87 -8.69 -12.64
CA ARG A 19 5.14 -9.65 -13.46
C ARG A 19 4.08 -10.32 -12.60
N VAL A 20 2.88 -10.45 -13.16
CA VAL A 20 1.76 -11.15 -12.55
C VAL A 20 1.38 -12.32 -13.45
N GLU A 21 1.57 -13.54 -12.95
CA GLU A 21 1.22 -14.77 -13.66
C GLU A 21 0.01 -15.43 -12.99
N CYS A 22 -1.07 -15.62 -13.76
CA CYS A 22 -2.35 -16.09 -13.23
C CYS A 22 -2.47 -17.62 -13.32
N PHE A 23 -2.71 -18.28 -12.18
CA PHE A 23 -3.09 -19.69 -12.09
C PHE A 23 -4.52 -19.82 -11.54
N PRO A 24 -5.17 -21.00 -11.65
CA PRO A 24 -6.55 -21.16 -11.21
C PRO A 24 -6.83 -20.82 -9.74
N GLN A 25 -5.89 -21.14 -8.83
CA GLN A 25 -6.05 -21.00 -7.37
C GLN A 25 -5.20 -19.87 -6.75
N TYR A 26 -4.27 -19.30 -7.51
CA TYR A 26 -3.40 -18.24 -7.01
C TYR A 26 -2.73 -17.53 -8.17
N TRP A 27 -2.26 -16.31 -7.96
CA TRP A 27 -1.42 -15.60 -8.91
C TRP A 27 -0.01 -15.44 -8.33
N ALA A 28 1.01 -15.63 -9.16
CA ALA A 28 2.39 -15.38 -8.78
C ALA A 28 2.77 -13.95 -9.15
N VAL A 29 3.11 -13.16 -8.14
CA VAL A 29 3.60 -11.79 -8.30
C VAL A 29 5.10 -11.79 -8.08
N THR A 30 5.85 -11.26 -9.03
CA THR A 30 7.31 -11.17 -8.94
C THR A 30 7.78 -9.77 -9.33
N LEU A 31 8.83 -9.30 -8.65
CA LEU A 31 9.49 -8.04 -8.93
C LEU A 31 10.98 -8.32 -9.17
N PRO A 32 11.38 -8.67 -10.41
CA PRO A 32 12.73 -9.14 -10.72
C PRO A 32 13.84 -8.15 -10.33
N GLU A 33 13.58 -6.86 -10.46
CA GLU A 33 14.53 -5.79 -10.11
C GLU A 33 14.68 -5.58 -8.60
N GLN A 34 13.81 -6.17 -7.77
CA GLN A 34 13.87 -6.07 -6.29
C GLN A 34 13.56 -7.43 -5.65
N PRO A 35 14.43 -8.44 -5.82
CA PRO A 35 14.18 -9.80 -5.33
C PRO A 35 14.08 -9.88 -3.80
N GLU A 36 14.73 -8.98 -3.08
CA GLU A 36 14.68 -8.94 -1.60
C GLU A 36 13.36 -8.34 -1.06
N CYS A 37 12.51 -7.76 -1.92
CA CYS A 37 11.26 -7.13 -1.52
C CYS A 37 10.20 -8.19 -1.17
N GLN A 38 9.93 -8.35 0.14
CA GLN A 38 8.98 -9.35 0.66
C GLN A 38 7.57 -9.23 0.09
N PHE A 39 7.10 -8.01 -0.12
CA PHE A 39 5.78 -7.70 -0.66
C PHE A 39 5.81 -7.40 -2.18
N GLY A 40 6.97 -7.57 -2.84
CA GLY A 40 7.08 -7.56 -4.30
C GLY A 40 7.20 -8.95 -4.92
N ASN A 41 7.33 -9.99 -4.09
CA ASN A 41 7.48 -11.39 -4.52
C ASN A 41 6.61 -12.29 -3.63
N TYR A 42 5.39 -12.61 -4.08
CA TYR A 42 4.38 -13.30 -3.28
C TYR A 42 3.39 -14.12 -4.14
N LEU A 43 2.74 -15.11 -3.53
CA LEU A 43 1.54 -15.72 -4.12
C LEU A 43 0.30 -15.00 -3.58
N LEU A 44 -0.51 -14.47 -4.50
CA LEU A 44 -1.85 -13.95 -4.24
C LEU A 44 -2.84 -15.12 -4.27
N LEU A 45 -3.43 -15.47 -3.14
CA LEU A 45 -4.37 -16.58 -3.03
C LEU A 45 -5.81 -16.08 -3.23
N ASP A 46 -6.63 -16.92 -3.87
CA ASP A 46 -8.06 -16.64 -4.07
C ASP A 46 -8.92 -16.85 -2.82
N HIS A 47 -8.44 -17.66 -1.87
CA HIS A 47 -9.07 -17.87 -0.57
C HIS A 47 -8.01 -17.91 0.57
N PRO A 48 -8.43 -17.68 1.83
CA PRO A 48 -7.55 -17.87 2.98
C PRO A 48 -6.96 -19.28 3.01
N PRO A 49 -5.65 -19.44 3.27
CA PRO A 49 -5.06 -20.76 3.40
C PRO A 49 -5.49 -21.42 4.70
N THR A 50 -5.54 -22.74 4.68
CA THR A 50 -5.76 -23.61 5.84
C THR A 50 -4.45 -24.23 6.32
N GLU A 51 -4.46 -24.85 7.50
CA GLU A 51 -3.27 -25.49 8.07
C GLU A 51 -2.72 -26.63 7.18
N TYR A 52 -3.53 -27.17 6.27
CA TYR A 52 -3.15 -28.23 5.33
C TYR A 52 -2.48 -27.70 4.06
N ASP A 53 -2.56 -26.40 3.80
CA ASP A 53 -2.11 -25.82 2.53
C ASP A 53 -0.62 -25.49 2.48
N ARG A 54 0.04 -25.42 3.64
CA ARG A 54 1.42 -24.96 3.77
C ARG A 54 2.38 -25.67 2.81
N ASP A 55 2.36 -27.00 2.80
CA ASP A 55 3.37 -27.77 2.11
C ASP A 55 3.28 -27.60 0.59
N TRP A 56 2.07 -27.48 0.02
CA TRP A 56 1.92 -27.25 -1.42
C TRP A 56 2.15 -25.79 -1.80
N LEU A 57 1.75 -24.83 -0.95
CA LEU A 57 2.02 -23.41 -1.16
C LEU A 57 3.51 -23.09 -1.13
N GLU A 58 4.27 -23.68 -0.20
CA GLU A 58 5.73 -23.55 -0.17
C GLU A 58 6.37 -24.08 -1.45
N ARG A 59 5.93 -25.26 -1.94
CA ARG A 59 6.43 -25.83 -3.21
C ARG A 59 6.08 -24.94 -4.41
N ALA A 60 4.85 -24.44 -4.47
CA ALA A 60 4.41 -23.53 -5.54
C ALA A 60 5.22 -22.24 -5.54
N PHE A 61 5.48 -21.66 -4.36
CA PHE A 61 6.32 -20.48 -4.22
C PHE A 61 7.75 -20.76 -4.69
N ASP A 62 8.38 -21.84 -4.24
CA ASP A 62 9.75 -22.19 -4.61
C ASP A 62 9.90 -22.39 -6.13
N GLN A 63 8.92 -23.02 -6.75
CA GLN A 63 8.92 -23.29 -8.19
C GLN A 63 8.75 -22.01 -9.02
N LEU A 64 7.84 -21.11 -8.62
CA LEU A 64 7.44 -19.97 -9.45
C LEU A 64 8.21 -18.69 -9.14
N ILE A 65 8.64 -18.53 -7.88
CA ILE A 65 9.20 -17.28 -7.36
C ILE A 65 10.59 -17.53 -6.79
N GLY A 66 10.73 -18.53 -5.89
CA GLY A 66 11.92 -18.75 -5.07
C GLY A 66 13.18 -19.26 -5.78
N SER A 67 13.22 -19.27 -7.11
CA SER A 67 14.40 -19.72 -7.88
C SER A 67 15.59 -18.76 -7.79
N ASN A 68 15.34 -17.47 -7.54
CA ASN A 68 16.41 -16.49 -7.35
C ASN A 68 16.95 -16.57 -5.91
N PRO A 69 18.26 -16.83 -5.69
CA PRO A 69 18.84 -16.98 -4.35
C PRO A 69 18.84 -15.69 -3.50
N LEU A 70 18.55 -14.54 -4.10
CA LEU A 70 18.35 -13.28 -3.38
C LEU A 70 16.97 -13.22 -2.70
N ILE A 71 16.01 -14.04 -3.14
CA ILE A 71 14.70 -14.16 -2.50
C ILE A 71 14.86 -15.03 -1.25
N ARG A 72 15.02 -14.37 -0.10
CA ARG A 72 15.18 -15.02 1.22
C ARG A 72 13.89 -14.97 2.05
N HIS A 73 12.75 -15.10 1.37
CA HIS A 73 11.45 -15.11 2.00
C HIS A 73 10.43 -15.95 1.22
N ARG A 74 9.33 -16.28 1.90
CA ARG A 74 8.08 -16.73 1.29
C ARG A 74 6.95 -15.85 1.81
N THR A 75 6.14 -15.36 0.88
CA THR A 75 5.02 -14.48 1.18
C THR A 75 3.77 -15.01 0.50
N PHE A 76 2.69 -15.16 1.28
CA PHE A 76 1.35 -15.50 0.80
C PHE A 76 0.41 -14.37 1.21
N LEU A 77 -0.36 -13.85 0.26
CA LEU A 77 -1.28 -12.73 0.47
C LEU A 77 -2.68 -13.12 0.02
N TRP A 78 -3.71 -12.72 0.76
CA TRP A 78 -5.10 -12.96 0.39
C TRP A 78 -6.00 -11.86 0.97
N SER A 79 -7.18 -11.68 0.38
CA SER A 79 -8.24 -10.88 1.00
C SER A 79 -9.25 -11.74 1.73
N HIS A 80 -9.80 -11.28 2.84
CA HIS A 80 -10.87 -11.98 3.56
C HIS A 80 -11.76 -11.04 4.38
N THR A 81 -12.90 -11.55 4.82
CA THR A 81 -13.78 -10.83 5.75
C THR A 81 -13.44 -11.20 7.19
N HIS A 82 -13.74 -10.32 8.15
CA HIS A 82 -13.33 -10.53 9.55
C HIS A 82 -13.86 -11.85 10.15
N ASP A 83 -15.01 -12.31 9.67
CA ASP A 83 -15.73 -13.45 10.25
C ASP A 83 -15.16 -14.81 9.82
N ASP A 84 -14.17 -14.84 8.93
CA ASP A 84 -13.54 -16.05 8.43
C ASP A 84 -12.56 -16.62 9.48
N PRO A 85 -12.82 -17.80 10.09
CA PRO A 85 -11.89 -18.38 11.06
C PRO A 85 -10.60 -18.82 10.37
N LEU A 86 -9.47 -18.23 10.76
CA LEU A 86 -8.16 -18.53 10.19
C LEU A 86 -7.46 -19.66 10.96
N GLN A 87 -7.21 -20.79 10.29
CA GLN A 87 -6.49 -21.94 10.85
C GLN A 87 -5.04 -21.95 10.35
N LEU A 88 -4.19 -21.10 10.92
CA LEU A 88 -2.82 -20.87 10.42
C LEU A 88 -1.73 -21.56 11.26
N GLY A 89 -2.10 -22.53 12.11
CA GLY A 89 -1.21 -23.15 13.09
C GLY A 89 0.06 -23.76 12.50
N SER A 90 -0.05 -24.43 11.35
CA SER A 90 1.09 -25.04 10.66
C SER A 90 2.08 -24.01 10.09
N PHE A 91 1.60 -22.85 9.65
CA PHE A 91 2.42 -21.73 9.17
C PHE A 91 3.12 -21.03 10.33
N VAL A 92 2.39 -20.70 11.39
CA VAL A 92 2.96 -20.03 12.57
C VAL A 92 4.06 -20.91 13.20
N SER A 93 3.81 -22.21 13.32
CA SER A 93 4.81 -23.18 13.82
C SER A 93 6.05 -23.28 12.91
N ALA A 94 5.90 -23.01 11.61
CA ALA A 94 7.00 -22.96 10.65
C ALA A 94 7.73 -21.59 10.62
N GLY A 95 7.33 -20.63 11.47
CA GLY A 95 7.97 -19.33 11.59
C GLY A 95 7.41 -18.24 10.67
N TYR A 96 6.24 -18.45 10.06
CA TYR A 96 5.54 -17.38 9.35
C TYR A 96 4.96 -16.38 10.34
N ARG A 97 5.10 -15.09 10.01
CA ARG A 97 4.42 -14.00 10.70
C ARG A 97 3.13 -13.68 9.96
N TYR A 98 2.02 -13.71 10.69
CA TYR A 98 0.73 -13.20 10.21
C TYR A 98 0.67 -11.69 10.40
N MET A 99 0.23 -10.98 9.37
CA MET A 99 -0.01 -9.54 9.37
C MET A 99 -1.33 -9.27 8.65
N GLU A 100 -2.07 -8.25 9.06
CA GLU A 100 -3.28 -7.83 8.36
C GLU A 100 -3.41 -6.31 8.25
N CYS A 101 -3.93 -5.87 7.11
CA CYS A 101 -4.33 -4.49 6.87
C CYS A 101 -5.83 -4.44 6.59
N LEU A 102 -6.47 -3.31 6.89
CA LEU A 102 -7.84 -3.03 6.54
C LEU A 102 -7.89 -2.16 5.29
N ALA A 103 -8.61 -2.63 4.28
CA ALA A 103 -9.02 -1.80 3.15
C ALA A 103 -10.28 -1.02 3.53
N LEU A 104 -10.27 0.27 3.20
CA LEU A 104 -11.43 1.13 3.27
C LEU A 104 -11.69 1.75 1.90
N ALA A 105 -12.95 1.82 1.50
CA ALA A 105 -13.39 2.42 0.26
C ALA A 105 -14.20 3.70 0.53
N LEU A 106 -14.08 4.66 -0.36
CA LEU A 106 -14.88 5.87 -0.40
C LEU A 106 -15.59 5.92 -1.76
N GLN A 107 -16.92 5.88 -1.75
CA GLN A 107 -17.73 6.03 -2.96
C GLN A 107 -17.99 7.51 -3.28
N ARG A 108 -18.20 7.79 -4.57
CA ARG A 108 -18.69 9.10 -5.03
C ARG A 108 -19.96 9.47 -4.25
N GLY A 109 -19.99 10.68 -3.69
CA GLY A 109 -21.10 11.18 -2.87
C GLY A 109 -21.01 10.87 -1.37
N GLN A 110 -20.08 10.00 -0.94
CA GLN A 110 -19.85 9.76 0.49
C GLN A 110 -18.79 10.70 1.11
N LEU A 111 -18.06 11.47 0.29
CA LEU A 111 -16.98 12.34 0.76
C LEU A 111 -17.52 13.42 1.70
N ARG A 112 -16.97 13.45 2.92
CA ARG A 112 -17.35 14.42 3.97
C ARG A 112 -16.28 15.49 4.11
N ALA A 113 -16.71 16.75 4.15
CA ALA A 113 -15.82 17.86 4.38
C ALA A 113 -15.14 17.77 5.77
N PRO A 114 -13.82 17.98 5.85
CA PRO A 114 -13.13 18.01 7.14
C PRO A 114 -13.49 19.28 7.91
N SER A 115 -13.69 19.13 9.22
CA SER A 115 -13.80 20.26 10.16
C SER A 115 -12.44 20.62 10.74
N GLY A 116 -12.22 21.91 11.03
CA GLY A 116 -11.02 22.40 11.72
C GLY A 116 -10.50 23.71 11.14
N LEU A 117 -9.20 23.96 11.38
CA LEU A 117 -8.47 25.08 10.81
C LEU A 117 -8.44 25.01 9.28
N ALA A 118 -8.27 26.18 8.64
CA ALA A 118 -8.05 26.23 7.21
C ALA A 118 -6.83 25.38 6.80
N PRO A 119 -6.90 24.67 5.67
CA PRO A 119 -5.77 23.90 5.20
C PRO A 119 -4.62 24.82 4.80
N LEU A 120 -3.40 24.32 4.95
CA LEU A 120 -2.25 24.88 4.27
C LEU A 120 -2.37 24.66 2.75
N PRO A 121 -1.64 25.41 1.91
CA PRO A 121 -1.60 25.19 0.46
C PRO A 121 -1.33 23.72 0.09
N ILE A 122 -2.20 23.16 -0.75
CA ILE A 122 -2.07 21.81 -1.30
C ILE A 122 -1.85 21.94 -2.81
N ARG A 123 -0.79 21.31 -3.33
CA ARG A 123 -0.51 21.27 -4.76
C ARG A 123 0.04 19.91 -5.21
N PRO A 124 -0.15 19.55 -6.49
CA PRO A 124 0.59 18.44 -7.09
C PRO A 124 2.10 18.63 -6.94
N PHE A 125 2.84 17.53 -6.90
CA PHE A 125 4.28 17.55 -6.95
C PHE A 125 4.78 17.95 -8.34
N GLU A 126 5.85 18.71 -8.32
CA GLU A 126 6.75 19.00 -9.43
C GLU A 126 8.01 18.13 -9.31
N PRO A 127 8.80 17.97 -10.39
CA PRO A 127 10.01 17.15 -10.34
C PRO A 127 10.99 17.51 -9.21
N ALA A 128 11.08 18.79 -8.83
CA ALA A 128 11.97 19.26 -7.76
C ALA A 128 11.57 18.77 -6.36
N ASP A 129 10.26 18.56 -6.11
CA ASP A 129 9.72 18.23 -4.79
C ASP A 129 10.08 16.81 -4.32
N TRP A 130 10.50 15.93 -5.23
CA TRP A 130 10.87 14.55 -4.88
C TRP A 130 12.07 14.49 -3.94
N SER A 131 12.95 15.48 -4.01
CA SER A 131 14.06 15.63 -3.07
C SER A 131 13.57 15.93 -1.64
N ASP A 132 12.59 16.81 -1.50
CA ASP A 132 11.94 17.11 -0.21
C ASP A 132 11.13 15.93 0.32
N TRP A 133 10.47 15.18 -0.57
CA TRP A 133 9.76 13.96 -0.18
C TRP A 133 10.70 12.89 0.38
N LEU A 134 11.84 12.64 -0.28
CA LEU A 134 12.82 11.69 0.21
C LEU A 134 13.38 12.12 1.58
N ALA A 135 13.73 13.40 1.73
CA ALA A 135 14.19 13.96 3.00
C ALA A 135 13.12 13.85 4.09
N PHE A 136 11.85 14.08 3.74
CA PHE A 136 10.70 13.94 4.62
C PHE A 136 10.52 12.49 5.12
N GLU A 137 10.48 11.50 4.23
CA GLU A 137 10.31 10.09 4.60
C GLU A 137 11.48 9.57 5.45
N LEU A 138 12.72 9.97 5.13
CA LEU A 138 13.91 9.63 5.94
C LEU A 138 13.88 10.29 7.33
N ALA A 139 13.30 11.48 7.45
CA ALA A 139 13.19 12.18 8.72
C ALA A 139 12.19 11.50 9.67
N GLU A 140 11.05 11.05 9.13
CA GLU A 140 9.92 10.48 9.88
C GLU A 140 10.12 9.02 10.31
N HIS A 141 11.19 8.37 9.84
CA HIS A 141 11.60 7.04 10.29
C HIS A 141 12.99 7.07 10.97
N PRO A 142 13.11 7.50 12.24
CA PRO A 142 14.40 7.69 12.91
C PRO A 142 15.26 6.41 12.97
N SER A 143 14.63 5.24 13.10
CA SER A 143 15.30 3.92 13.11
C SER A 143 15.76 3.43 11.73
N SER A 144 15.47 4.17 10.66
CA SER A 144 15.85 3.83 9.28
C SER A 144 17.02 4.67 8.75
N ARG A 145 17.36 5.79 9.41
CA ARG A 145 18.56 6.61 9.10
C ARG A 145 19.88 5.84 9.17
N GLN A 146 19.89 4.67 9.79
CA GLN A 146 21.07 3.81 9.95
C GLN A 146 21.13 2.64 8.93
N ARG A 147 20.24 2.59 7.93
CA ARG A 147 20.19 1.49 6.95
C ARG A 147 20.19 2.00 5.50
N PRO A 148 21.34 1.93 4.78
CA PRO A 148 21.41 2.24 3.35
C PRO A 148 20.32 1.55 2.50
N ALA A 149 19.92 0.34 2.89
CA ALA A 149 18.83 -0.40 2.26
C ALA A 149 17.48 0.35 2.28
N TYR A 150 17.17 1.11 3.34
CA TYR A 150 15.92 1.86 3.42
C TYR A 150 15.90 3.08 2.49
N GLN A 151 17.03 3.78 2.37
CA GLN A 151 17.15 4.87 1.42
C GLN A 151 17.01 4.35 -0.02
N HIS A 152 17.66 3.24 -0.35
CA HIS A 152 17.53 2.61 -1.67
C HIS A 152 16.07 2.22 -1.97
N TYR A 153 15.37 1.64 -0.99
CA TYR A 153 13.95 1.34 -1.10
C TYR A 153 13.11 2.60 -1.39
N LEU A 154 13.31 3.70 -0.65
CA LEU A 154 12.58 4.94 -0.89
C LEU A 154 12.87 5.56 -2.26
N GLN A 155 14.12 5.51 -2.71
CA GLN A 155 14.50 5.95 -4.05
C GLN A 155 13.80 5.14 -5.13
N ALA A 156 13.77 3.81 -4.98
CA ALA A 156 13.05 2.94 -5.91
C ALA A 156 11.54 3.23 -5.93
N ARG A 157 10.93 3.51 -4.76
CA ARG A 157 9.52 3.97 -4.69
C ARG A 157 9.31 5.33 -5.37
N ALA A 158 10.21 6.30 -5.16
CA ALA A 158 10.14 7.59 -5.84
C ALA A 158 10.20 7.42 -7.36
N SER A 159 11.10 6.57 -7.86
CA SER A 159 11.20 6.28 -9.29
C SER A 159 9.92 5.63 -9.83
N LEU A 160 9.36 4.63 -9.13
CA LEU A 160 8.08 4.01 -9.48
C LEU A 160 6.97 5.05 -9.64
N TYR A 161 6.78 5.89 -8.63
CA TYR A 161 5.72 6.89 -8.65
C TYR A 161 5.92 7.93 -9.75
N GLN A 162 7.16 8.40 -9.95
CA GLN A 162 7.46 9.34 -11.04
C GLN A 162 7.15 8.76 -12.42
N SER A 163 7.50 7.49 -12.67
CA SER A 163 7.16 6.80 -13.92
C SER A 163 5.66 6.68 -14.10
N MET A 164 4.91 6.24 -13.07
CA MET A 164 3.46 6.15 -13.15
C MET A 164 2.78 7.51 -13.38
N ILE A 165 3.33 8.60 -12.83
CA ILE A 165 2.85 9.96 -13.06
C ILE A 165 3.11 10.40 -14.50
N ALA A 166 4.31 10.12 -15.03
CA ALA A 166 4.64 10.40 -16.43
C ALA A 166 3.70 9.66 -17.40
N ASP A 167 3.26 8.46 -17.04
CA ASP A 167 2.29 7.67 -17.81
C ASP A 167 0.82 8.06 -17.56
N GLY A 168 0.55 9.09 -16.75
CA GLY A 168 -0.82 9.58 -16.48
C GLY A 168 -1.66 8.66 -15.58
N LEU A 169 -1.02 7.71 -14.89
CA LEU A 169 -1.69 6.75 -14.00
C LEU A 169 -1.98 7.31 -12.61
N GLY A 170 -1.51 8.51 -12.28
CA GLY A 170 -1.74 9.11 -10.98
C GLY A 170 -1.04 10.44 -10.80
N GLN A 171 -1.00 10.89 -9.55
CA GLN A 171 -0.29 12.07 -9.14
C GLN A 171 0.15 11.93 -7.67
N TRP A 172 1.12 12.72 -7.25
CA TRP A 172 1.50 12.93 -5.87
C TRP A 172 1.13 14.35 -5.45
N TRP A 173 0.70 14.51 -4.20
CA TRP A 173 0.34 15.82 -3.65
C TRP A 173 1.10 16.10 -2.37
N GLY A 174 1.46 17.37 -2.21
CA GLY A 174 2.04 17.92 -1.00
C GLY A 174 1.16 18.99 -0.39
N MET A 175 1.19 19.05 0.92
CA MET A 175 0.72 20.18 1.72
C MET A 175 1.93 20.91 2.28
N TRP A 176 1.98 22.22 2.07
CA TRP A 176 3.19 23.04 2.24
C TRP A 176 2.99 24.19 3.21
N GLN A 177 3.94 24.39 4.12
CA GLN A 177 4.09 25.61 4.90
C GLN A 177 5.32 26.31 4.35
N ASP A 178 5.13 27.34 3.53
CA ASP A 178 6.21 27.95 2.76
C ASP A 178 6.93 26.86 1.94
N GLU A 179 8.24 26.69 2.09
CA GLU A 179 9.02 25.62 1.43
C GLU A 179 9.01 24.27 2.17
N LEU A 180 8.37 24.19 3.35
CA LEU A 180 8.37 22.97 4.16
C LEU A 180 7.26 22.01 3.73
N LEU A 181 7.62 20.82 3.27
CA LEU A 181 6.67 19.72 3.09
C LEU A 181 6.17 19.22 4.45
N VAL A 182 4.85 19.36 4.67
CA VAL A 182 4.19 19.12 5.96
C VAL A 182 3.41 17.81 5.97
N ALA A 183 2.76 17.50 4.85
CA ALA A 183 2.06 16.25 4.62
C ALA A 183 2.08 15.90 3.13
N SER A 184 2.02 14.62 2.81
CA SER A 184 2.00 14.16 1.42
C SER A 184 1.17 12.88 1.27
N CYS A 185 0.68 12.65 0.06
CA CYS A 185 0.09 11.39 -0.35
C CYS A 185 0.09 11.26 -1.88
N GLY A 186 0.18 10.03 -2.37
CA GLY A 186 -0.12 9.69 -3.76
C GLY A 186 -1.56 9.25 -3.94
N LEU A 187 -2.07 9.38 -5.15
CA LEU A 187 -3.31 8.76 -5.63
C LEU A 187 -3.08 8.27 -7.06
N PHE A 188 -3.22 6.96 -7.26
CA PHE A 188 -3.01 6.29 -8.54
C PHE A 188 -4.24 5.49 -8.93
N PHE A 189 -4.44 5.26 -10.22
CA PHE A 189 -5.70 4.77 -10.75
C PHE A 189 -5.50 3.47 -11.53
N THR A 190 -6.38 2.51 -11.24
CA THR A 190 -6.82 1.54 -12.25
C THR A 190 -7.92 2.20 -13.10
N PRO A 191 -8.44 1.54 -14.15
CA PRO A 191 -9.58 2.08 -14.90
C PRO A 191 -10.82 2.37 -14.03
N GLU A 192 -11.01 1.61 -12.95
CA GLU A 192 -12.24 1.65 -12.14
C GLU A 192 -12.04 2.26 -10.74
N HIS A 193 -10.82 2.24 -10.21
CA HIS A 193 -10.55 2.55 -8.81
C HIS A 193 -9.34 3.46 -8.64
N GLY A 194 -9.37 4.33 -7.64
CA GLY A 194 -8.22 5.12 -7.20
C GLY A 194 -7.64 4.55 -5.91
N ARG A 195 -6.32 4.58 -5.74
CA ARG A 195 -5.61 4.05 -4.57
C ARG A 195 -4.67 5.08 -3.99
N PHE A 196 -4.93 5.46 -2.75
CA PHE A 196 -4.00 6.32 -2.03
C PHE A 196 -2.72 5.55 -1.67
N GLN A 197 -1.61 6.25 -1.74
CA GLN A 197 -0.28 5.74 -1.40
C GLN A 197 0.39 6.66 -0.38
N LEU A 198 1.04 6.03 0.60
CA LEU A 198 1.89 6.66 1.62
C LEU A 198 1.33 7.98 2.17
N VAL A 199 0.15 7.91 2.78
CA VAL A 199 -0.45 9.07 3.45
C VAL A 199 0.36 9.39 4.71
N ARG A 200 1.09 10.51 4.69
CA ARG A 200 2.00 10.91 5.77
C ARG A 200 1.79 12.35 6.20
N THR A 201 2.07 12.61 7.47
CA THR A 201 2.10 13.95 8.07
C THR A 201 3.27 14.02 9.02
N ARG A 202 4.09 15.07 8.87
CA ARG A 202 5.26 15.34 9.67
C ARG A 202 4.93 15.36 11.16
N GLU A 203 5.76 14.74 11.99
CA GLU A 203 5.47 14.47 13.40
C GLU A 203 5.03 15.72 14.17
N GLY A 204 5.78 16.83 14.07
CA GLY A 204 5.47 18.11 14.73
C GLY A 204 4.19 18.81 14.24
N TRP A 205 3.59 18.31 13.15
CA TRP A 205 2.39 18.85 12.51
C TRP A 205 1.18 17.91 12.61
N ARG A 206 1.33 16.74 13.24
CA ARG A 206 0.24 15.80 13.51
C ARG A 206 -0.78 16.40 14.50
N ASN A 207 -1.97 15.80 14.55
CA ASN A 207 -3.09 16.20 15.42
C ASN A 207 -3.68 17.60 15.15
N ARG A 208 -3.33 18.25 14.03
CA ARG A 208 -3.85 19.55 13.61
C ARG A 208 -4.92 19.48 12.51
N GLY A 209 -5.37 18.27 12.15
CA GLY A 209 -6.37 18.06 11.09
C GLY A 209 -5.82 18.05 9.65
N LEU A 210 -4.53 18.37 9.44
CA LEU A 210 -3.90 18.50 8.12
C LEU A 210 -4.08 17.27 7.21
N CYS A 211 -3.86 16.07 7.73
CA CYS A 211 -4.07 14.82 6.99
C CYS A 211 -5.50 14.72 6.41
N ARG A 212 -6.52 15.14 7.17
CA ARG A 212 -7.90 15.11 6.69
C ARG A 212 -8.13 16.08 5.53
N HIS A 213 -7.53 17.27 5.60
CA HIS A 213 -7.65 18.27 4.54
C HIS A 213 -6.93 17.83 3.27
N LEU A 214 -5.72 17.28 3.39
CA LEU A 214 -4.98 16.74 2.25
C LEU A 214 -5.79 15.64 1.56
N LEU A 215 -6.24 14.64 2.32
CA LEU A 215 -7.04 13.53 1.79
C LEU A 215 -8.36 14.01 1.18
N HIS A 216 -9.05 14.97 1.80
CA HIS A 216 -10.29 15.48 1.26
C HIS A 216 -10.09 16.15 -0.11
N GLU A 217 -9.09 17.03 -0.25
CA GLU A 217 -8.85 17.70 -1.53
C GLU A 217 -8.41 16.72 -2.62
N VAL A 218 -7.54 15.76 -2.27
CA VAL A 218 -7.10 14.72 -3.22
C VAL A 218 -8.25 13.77 -3.57
N ALA A 219 -9.10 13.40 -2.60
CA ALA A 219 -10.27 12.57 -2.84
C ALA A 219 -11.30 13.26 -3.73
N ARG A 220 -11.56 14.55 -3.50
CA ARG A 220 -12.47 15.36 -4.32
C ARG A 220 -12.05 15.32 -5.79
N ARG A 221 -10.75 15.50 -6.08
CA ARG A 221 -10.19 15.39 -7.44
C ARG A 221 -10.21 13.97 -7.97
N GLY A 222 -9.89 12.99 -7.14
CA GLY A 222 -9.89 11.57 -7.52
C GLY A 222 -11.27 11.08 -7.95
N LEU A 223 -12.31 11.51 -7.24
CA LEU A 223 -13.71 11.16 -7.53
C LEU A 223 -14.26 11.85 -8.79
N GLU A 224 -13.54 12.80 -9.38
CA GLU A 224 -13.85 13.30 -10.72
C GLU A 224 -13.48 12.26 -11.80
N ARG A 225 -12.49 11.38 -11.53
CA ARG A 225 -11.96 10.37 -12.46
C ARG A 225 -12.57 8.98 -12.30
N VAL A 226 -12.85 8.56 -11.07
CA VAL A 226 -13.36 7.21 -10.73
C VAL A 226 -14.43 7.30 -9.66
N ASP A 227 -15.26 6.26 -9.53
CA ASP A 227 -16.35 6.25 -8.55
C ASP A 227 -15.92 5.78 -7.16
N THR A 228 -14.82 5.05 -7.06
CA THR A 228 -14.33 4.47 -5.82
C THR A 228 -12.86 4.80 -5.57
N LEU A 229 -12.56 5.30 -4.37
CA LEU A 229 -11.20 5.46 -3.88
C LEU A 229 -10.92 4.48 -2.74
N VAL A 230 -9.73 3.90 -2.70
CA VAL A 230 -9.31 2.88 -1.74
C VAL A 230 -8.11 3.39 -0.94
N ILE A 231 -8.16 3.14 0.36
CA ILE A 231 -7.03 3.25 1.29
C ILE A 231 -6.84 1.87 1.94
N VAL A 232 -5.61 1.39 2.01
CA VAL A 232 -5.26 0.24 2.86
C VAL A 232 -4.36 0.74 3.96
N ALA A 233 -4.70 0.40 5.20
CA ALA A 233 -3.96 0.79 6.37
C ALA A 233 -3.82 -0.41 7.33
N ASP A 234 -2.69 -0.47 8.02
CA ASP A 234 -2.48 -1.41 9.12
C ASP A 234 -3.60 -1.25 10.16
N ILE A 235 -4.18 -2.37 10.61
CA ILE A 235 -5.33 -2.38 11.53
C ILE A 235 -5.01 -1.73 12.89
N HIS A 236 -3.75 -1.74 13.30
CA HIS A 236 -3.27 -1.17 14.55
C HIS A 236 -2.91 0.31 14.38
N TYR A 237 -2.97 0.84 13.16
CA TYR A 237 -2.62 2.22 12.88
C TYR A 237 -3.74 3.19 13.27
N HIS A 238 -3.37 4.23 14.03
CA HIS A 238 -4.31 5.22 14.58
C HIS A 238 -5.11 6.02 13.53
N ALA A 239 -4.78 5.93 12.25
CA ALA A 239 -5.45 6.72 11.20
C ALA A 239 -6.80 6.16 10.73
N LEU A 240 -7.25 4.98 11.16
CA LEU A 240 -8.57 4.45 10.75
C LEU A 240 -9.72 5.42 11.06
N GLY A 241 -9.69 6.08 12.21
CA GLY A 241 -10.68 7.08 12.57
C GLY A 241 -10.62 8.35 11.71
N ILE A 242 -9.46 8.69 11.15
CA ILE A 242 -9.31 9.81 10.20
C ILE A 242 -10.07 9.49 8.91
N TYR A 243 -9.84 8.31 8.33
CA TYR A 243 -10.47 7.92 7.07
C TYR A 243 -11.99 7.82 7.21
N ARG A 244 -12.49 7.19 8.28
CA ARG A 244 -13.94 7.08 8.53
C ARG A 244 -14.64 8.43 8.64
N ARG A 245 -13.99 9.45 9.20
CA ARG A 245 -14.55 10.80 9.28
C ARG A 245 -14.69 11.48 7.91
N LEU A 246 -13.90 11.08 6.92
CA LEU A 246 -14.01 11.55 5.54
C LEU A 246 -15.03 10.76 4.71
N GLY A 247 -15.63 9.70 5.28
CA GLY A 247 -16.61 8.85 4.61
C GLY A 247 -16.06 7.52 4.10
N PHE A 248 -14.79 7.18 4.39
CA PHE A 248 -14.26 5.86 4.03
C PHE A 248 -14.88 4.77 4.92
N GLU A 249 -15.38 3.71 4.30
CA GLU A 249 -16.01 2.57 4.95
C GLU A 249 -15.15 1.32 4.80
N PRO A 250 -15.01 0.49 5.86
CA PRO A 250 -14.23 -0.75 5.78
C PRO A 250 -14.87 -1.73 4.79
N THR A 251 -14.06 -2.37 3.95
CA THR A 251 -14.55 -3.31 2.92
C THR A 251 -14.01 -4.72 3.08
N THR A 252 -12.68 -4.88 3.12
CA THR A 252 -12.03 -6.18 3.26
C THR A 252 -10.77 -6.07 4.10
N ARG A 253 -10.28 -7.21 4.61
CA ARG A 253 -8.94 -7.32 5.17
C ARG A 253 -8.01 -7.89 4.12
N ILE A 254 -6.78 -7.39 4.08
CA ILE A 254 -5.69 -7.97 3.32
C ILE A 254 -4.74 -8.60 4.32
N ALA A 255 -4.69 -9.92 4.30
CA ALA A 255 -3.86 -10.71 5.19
C ALA A 255 -2.59 -11.18 4.48
N THR A 256 -1.53 -11.36 5.26
CA THR A 256 -0.26 -11.86 4.76
C THR A 256 0.35 -12.84 5.75
N LEU A 257 0.90 -13.93 5.22
CA LEU A 257 1.88 -14.77 5.91
C LEU A 257 3.24 -14.56 5.27
N CYS A 258 4.20 -14.08 6.05
CA CYS A 258 5.57 -13.90 5.58
C CYS A 258 6.57 -14.61 6.48
N ARG A 259 7.40 -15.46 5.89
CA ARG A 259 8.58 -16.06 6.53
C ARG A 259 9.81 -15.57 5.80
N ALA A 260 10.72 -14.92 6.51
CA ALA A 260 12.00 -14.46 5.97
C ALA A 260 13.16 -15.12 6.73
N TRP A 261 14.25 -15.42 6.03
CA TRP A 261 15.45 -16.00 6.61
C TRP A 261 16.69 -15.17 6.27
N LYS A 262 17.75 -15.40 7.03
CA LYS A 262 19.05 -14.74 6.84
C LYS A 262 19.86 -15.42 5.78
#